data_AF-A0A146KDL4-F1
#
_entry.id   AF-A0A146KDL4-F1
#
_cell.length_a   1.000
_cell.length_b   1.000
_cell.length_c   1.000
_cell.angle_alpha   90.00
_cell.angle_beta   90.00
_cell.angle_gamma   90.00
#
_symmetry.space_group_name_H-M   'P 1'
#
loop_
_entity.id
_entity.type
_entity.pdbx_description
1 polymer ?
#
loop_
_entity_poly.entity_id
_entity_poly.type
_entity_poly.pdbx_seq_one_letter_code
_entity_poly.pdbx_strand_id
1 'polypeptide(L)'
;DLLITNIHNPTQYNDYVQNPLEVAAVPQGPALASTQQAAQQIQQRLELVAPTQQPAVAVVETVRKREYMKLTQQQKDGLWQKFIETDGRCKAEDYALQFTVRVNTVNYYKGLWKRGQDFRVMKPRGKPTKYTNDALRAMSYSFNRVQKHRPIDNNTLDKKDGRKANAIQWQRFPNDYLKIYVDETSWNLTTLNNYKWVPTGTTGHKQCKQQSLMVMSLSAITNAAEKFSHVYVGKCGDQQIFKNFMLECLDRFKDQGNIVFFMDNSQIHKSIELKELIESKGHKIHFNYPFTPEMNPIEEFFGSWKAKIDEFPEVASDTGLQQIVQLLSKAFYEVNPQIIRKIIGHINDVILARIMAME
;
A
#
# COMPACT_ATOMS: atom_id res chain seq x y z
N ASP A 1 18.86 9.46 -12.57
CA ASP A 1 18.64 9.34 -11.11
C ASP A 1 17.51 8.39 -10.70
N LEU A 2 16.53 8.08 -11.57
CA LEU A 2 15.78 6.82 -11.54
C LEU A 2 15.81 6.33 -12.99
N LEU A 3 16.53 5.23 -13.26
CA LEU A 3 16.56 4.66 -14.59
C LEU A 3 15.27 3.85 -14.76
N ILE A 4 14.31 4.46 -15.47
CA ILE A 4 13.16 3.73 -16.00
C ILE A 4 13.70 2.90 -17.15
N THR A 5 14.18 1.70 -16.86
CA THR A 5 14.43 0.73 -17.91
C THR A 5 13.07 0.35 -18.49
N ASN A 6 12.92 0.65 -19.78
CA ASN A 6 11.70 0.49 -20.57
C ASN A 6 10.94 -0.80 -20.26
N ILE A 7 9.62 -0.72 -20.41
CA ILE A 7 8.67 -1.82 -20.63
C ILE A 7 9.35 -2.89 -21.49
N HIS A 8 9.92 -3.93 -20.88
CA HIS A 8 10.55 -5.01 -21.62
C HIS A 8 9.59 -6.20 -21.66
N ASN A 9 8.97 -6.34 -22.83
CA ASN A 9 8.37 -7.59 -23.27
C ASN A 9 9.52 -8.61 -23.39
N PRO A 10 9.45 -9.81 -22.78
CA PRO A 10 10.58 -10.74 -22.65
C PRO A 10 11.15 -11.29 -23.97
N THR A 11 10.66 -10.86 -25.13
CA THR A 11 11.07 -11.35 -26.45
C THR A 11 12.22 -10.59 -27.13
N GLN A 12 12.70 -9.46 -26.60
CA GLN A 12 13.76 -8.65 -27.25
C GLN A 12 15.15 -8.76 -26.61
N TYR A 13 15.42 -9.81 -25.82
CA TYR A 13 16.72 -10.00 -25.17
C TYR A 13 17.89 -10.33 -26.14
N ASN A 14 17.61 -10.59 -27.42
CA ASN A 14 18.65 -11.04 -28.37
C ASN A 14 19.38 -9.93 -29.15
N ASP A 15 18.89 -8.69 -29.19
CA ASP A 15 19.45 -7.68 -30.12
C ASP A 15 20.53 -6.78 -29.48
N TYR A 16 20.68 -6.77 -28.16
CA TYR A 16 21.71 -5.99 -27.46
C TYR A 16 23.08 -6.68 -27.35
N VAL A 17 23.22 -7.90 -27.88
CA VAL A 17 24.44 -8.71 -27.78
C VAL A 17 25.44 -8.44 -28.93
N GLN A 18 25.10 -7.61 -29.93
CA GLN A 18 25.85 -7.62 -31.20
C GLN A 18 26.55 -6.33 -31.65
N ASN A 19 26.53 -5.18 -30.96
CA ASN A 19 27.34 -4.03 -31.43
C ASN A 19 27.82 -3.08 -30.32
N PRO A 20 29.14 -3.00 -30.05
CA PRO A 20 29.72 -1.99 -29.18
C PRO A 20 30.05 -0.71 -29.96
N LEU A 21 29.68 0.44 -29.38
CA LEU A 21 30.27 1.78 -29.58
C LEU A 21 30.46 2.29 -31.02
N GLU A 22 29.53 3.14 -31.50
CA GLU A 22 29.87 4.21 -32.44
C GLU A 22 29.26 5.55 -32.00
N VAL A 23 30.15 6.53 -31.84
CA VAL A 23 29.86 7.94 -31.60
C VAL A 23 29.43 8.55 -32.93
N ALA A 24 28.15 8.92 -33.07
CA ALA A 24 27.64 9.60 -34.26
C ALA A 24 27.03 10.96 -33.93
N ALA A 25 27.40 11.93 -34.76
CA ALA A 25 27.22 13.37 -34.62
C ALA A 25 25.76 13.85 -34.55
N VAL A 26 25.60 14.99 -33.89
CA VAL A 26 24.37 15.81 -33.83
C VAL A 26 24.04 16.37 -35.22
N PRO A 27 22.83 16.13 -35.78
CA PRO A 27 22.32 16.95 -36.87
C PRO A 27 21.50 18.11 -36.30
N GLN A 28 21.86 19.33 -36.72
CA GLN A 28 21.04 20.52 -36.51
C GLN A 28 19.77 20.43 -37.37
N GLY A 29 18.60 20.57 -36.74
CA GLY A 29 17.30 20.68 -37.41
C GLY A 29 16.87 22.15 -37.60
N PRO A 30 16.10 22.48 -38.66
CA PRO A 30 15.75 23.86 -38.99
C PRO A 30 14.48 24.39 -38.30
N ALA A 31 14.56 25.68 -37.98
CA ALA A 31 13.55 26.74 -37.99
C ALA A 31 12.10 26.51 -37.47
N LEU A 32 11.76 27.33 -36.47
CA LEU A 32 10.42 27.66 -35.98
C LEU A 32 9.50 28.13 -37.12
N ALA A 33 8.49 27.35 -37.52
CA ALA A 33 7.38 27.86 -38.36
C ALA A 33 6.04 27.11 -38.23
N SER A 34 5.84 26.18 -37.29
CA SER A 34 4.61 25.36 -37.23
C SER A 34 3.76 25.53 -35.96
N THR A 35 4.22 26.30 -34.97
CA THR A 35 3.55 26.37 -33.65
C THR A 35 2.25 27.18 -33.67
N GLN A 36 2.10 28.16 -34.57
CA GLN A 36 0.88 28.98 -34.64
C GLN A 36 -0.28 28.27 -35.36
N GLN A 37 0.00 27.46 -36.38
CA GLN A 37 -1.04 26.68 -37.07
C GLN A 37 -1.56 25.52 -36.21
N ALA A 38 -0.70 24.90 -35.40
CA ALA A 38 -1.10 23.89 -34.44
C ALA A 38 -1.98 24.48 -33.31
N ALA A 39 -1.66 25.69 -32.84
CA ALA A 39 -2.47 26.38 -31.82
C ALA A 39 -3.86 26.78 -32.35
N GLN A 40 -3.96 27.27 -33.60
CA GLN A 40 -5.24 27.63 -34.21
C GLN A 40 -6.15 26.41 -34.46
N GLN A 41 -5.59 25.24 -34.82
CA GLN A 41 -6.36 24.01 -34.97
C GLN A 41 -6.90 23.45 -33.63
N ILE A 42 -6.18 23.68 -32.52
CA ILE A 42 -6.64 23.31 -31.18
C ILE A 42 -7.78 24.24 -30.71
N GLN A 43 -7.69 25.54 -31.00
CA GLN A 43 -8.73 26.52 -30.67
C GLN A 43 -10.04 26.24 -31.43
N GLN A 44 -9.96 25.94 -32.74
CA GLN A 44 -11.15 25.57 -33.54
C GLN A 44 -11.79 24.24 -33.11
N ARG A 45 -11.01 23.29 -32.58
CA ARG A 45 -11.56 22.04 -32.01
C ARG A 45 -12.26 22.24 -30.66
N LEU A 46 -11.86 23.24 -29.87
CA LEU A 46 -12.51 23.59 -28.61
C LEU A 46 -13.86 24.30 -28.83
N GLU A 47 -14.02 25.04 -29.93
CA GLU A 47 -15.27 25.76 -30.25
C GLU A 47 -16.38 24.86 -30.85
N LEU A 48 -16.04 23.68 -31.36
CA LEU A 48 -17.00 22.72 -31.94
C LEU A 48 -17.61 21.74 -30.91
N VAL A 49 -17.18 21.78 -29.65
CA VAL A 49 -17.80 20.99 -28.57
C VAL A 49 -18.89 21.86 -27.92
N ALA A 50 -20.09 21.82 -28.50
CA ALA A 50 -21.26 22.43 -27.88
C ALA A 50 -21.41 21.90 -26.44
N PRO A 51 -21.66 22.77 -25.44
CA PRO A 51 -21.90 22.32 -24.09
C PRO A 51 -23.17 21.48 -24.10
N THR A 52 -23.01 20.17 -24.01
CA THR A 52 -24.14 19.29 -23.74
C THR A 52 -24.63 19.71 -22.36
N GLN A 53 -25.75 20.45 -22.32
CA GLN A 53 -26.43 20.77 -21.08
C GLN A 53 -26.74 19.43 -20.41
N GLN A 54 -25.93 19.06 -19.43
CA GLN A 54 -26.30 18.01 -18.51
C GLN A 54 -27.64 18.45 -17.91
N PRO A 55 -28.70 17.62 -17.98
CA PRO A 55 -29.94 17.97 -17.31
C PRO A 55 -29.59 18.24 -15.85
N ALA A 56 -30.09 19.36 -15.32
CA ALA A 56 -29.89 19.76 -13.94
C ALA A 56 -30.06 18.53 -13.06
N VAL A 57 -28.96 18.06 -12.46
CA VAL A 57 -29.01 17.01 -11.46
C VAL A 57 -29.86 17.62 -10.35
N ALA A 58 -31.11 17.18 -10.29
CA ALA A 58 -31.98 17.51 -9.17
C ALA A 58 -31.16 17.26 -7.92
N VAL A 59 -31.09 18.26 -7.04
CA VAL A 59 -30.63 18.06 -5.68
C VAL A 59 -31.64 17.09 -5.08
N VAL A 60 -31.41 15.80 -5.30
CA VAL A 60 -32.12 14.73 -4.63
C VAL A 60 -31.69 14.90 -3.20
N GLU A 61 -32.60 15.45 -2.39
CA GLU A 61 -32.50 15.50 -0.95
C GLU A 61 -31.75 14.27 -0.47
N THR A 62 -30.64 14.47 0.23
CA THR A 62 -29.86 13.42 0.86
C THR A 62 -30.82 12.43 1.49
N VAL A 63 -30.99 11.28 0.84
CA VAL A 63 -31.91 10.25 1.30
C VAL A 63 -31.42 9.86 2.68
N ARG A 64 -32.21 10.28 3.67
CA ARG A 64 -31.95 10.09 5.08
C ARG A 64 -31.43 8.68 5.29
N LYS A 65 -30.27 8.56 5.94
CA LYS A 65 -29.81 7.37 6.66
C LYS A 65 -31.07 6.63 7.13
N ARG A 66 -31.27 5.34 6.83
CA ARG A 66 -32.48 4.60 7.27
C ARG A 66 -32.67 4.83 8.76
N GLU A 67 -33.43 5.85 9.11
CA GLU A 67 -33.91 6.04 10.45
C GLU A 67 -34.91 4.92 10.58
N TYR A 68 -34.50 3.88 11.31
CA TYR A 68 -35.47 3.05 11.95
C TYR A 68 -36.38 4.01 12.70
N MET A 69 -37.57 4.28 12.16
CA MET A 69 -38.58 5.06 12.86
C MET A 69 -38.84 4.28 14.15
N LYS A 70 -38.21 4.76 15.23
CA LYS A 70 -38.52 4.30 16.56
C LYS A 70 -39.97 4.73 16.77
N LEU A 71 -40.87 3.77 17.00
CA LEU A 71 -42.23 4.15 17.38
C LEU A 71 -42.13 5.07 18.59
N THR A 72 -42.88 6.16 18.55
CA THR A 72 -43.07 7.01 19.72
C THR A 72 -43.77 6.19 20.81
N GLN A 73 -43.61 6.59 22.06
CA GLN A 73 -44.28 5.90 23.17
C GLN A 73 -45.81 5.90 22.98
N GLN A 74 -46.36 7.02 22.50
CA GLN A 74 -47.78 7.16 22.15
C GLN A 74 -48.23 6.13 21.10
N GLN A 75 -47.43 5.87 20.07
CA GLN A 75 -47.75 4.85 19.06
C GLN A 75 -47.71 3.43 19.63
N LYS A 76 -46.78 3.14 20.55
CA LYS A 76 -46.72 1.84 21.24
C LYS A 76 -47.94 1.63 22.15
N ASP A 77 -48.30 2.65 22.91
CA ASP A 77 -49.44 2.59 23.83
C ASP A 77 -50.76 2.46 23.05
N GLY A 78 -50.90 3.18 21.93
CA GLY A 78 -52.05 3.08 21.03
C GLY A 78 -52.18 1.69 20.39
N LEU A 79 -51.08 1.10 19.90
CA LEU A 79 -51.08 -0.27 19.37
C LEU A 79 -51.42 -1.29 20.47
N TRP A 80 -50.92 -1.10 21.68
CA TRP A 80 -51.20 -1.98 22.82
C TRP A 80 -52.69 -2.00 23.17
N GLN A 81 -53.32 -0.82 23.29
CA GLN A 81 -54.75 -0.72 23.57
C GLN A 81 -55.59 -1.37 22.45
N LYS A 82 -55.24 -1.12 21.19
CA LYS A 82 -55.95 -1.75 20.06
C LYS A 82 -55.79 -3.26 20.01
N PHE A 83 -54.64 -3.81 20.39
CA PHE A 83 -54.48 -5.26 20.49
C PHE A 83 -55.34 -5.86 21.60
N ILE A 84 -55.52 -5.16 22.73
CA ILE A 84 -56.46 -5.57 23.79
C ILE A 84 -57.90 -5.51 23.28
N GLU A 85 -58.34 -4.37 22.73
CA GLU A 85 -59.72 -4.15 22.28
C GLU A 85 -60.18 -5.17 21.22
N THR A 86 -59.26 -5.62 20.37
CA THR A 86 -59.59 -6.50 19.24
C THR A 86 -59.14 -7.95 19.44
N ASP A 87 -58.59 -8.28 20.61
CA ASP A 87 -57.96 -9.58 20.89
C ASP A 87 -56.90 -9.98 19.82
N GLY A 88 -56.25 -8.98 19.22
CA GLY A 88 -55.29 -9.16 18.13
C GLY A 88 -55.87 -9.75 16.82
N ARG A 89 -57.19 -9.73 16.61
CA ARG A 89 -57.85 -10.36 15.44
C ARG A 89 -57.92 -9.48 14.18
N CYS A 90 -57.61 -8.19 14.30
CA CYS A 90 -57.62 -7.26 13.17
C CYS A 90 -56.40 -7.43 12.22
N LYS A 91 -56.57 -6.99 10.97
CA LYS A 91 -55.55 -7.00 9.91
C LYS A 91 -54.45 -5.99 10.23
N ALA A 92 -53.20 -6.33 9.87
CA ALA A 92 -52.05 -5.51 10.21
C ALA A 92 -51.95 -4.23 9.37
N GLU A 93 -52.55 -4.25 8.18
CA GLU A 93 -52.66 -3.10 7.27
C GLU A 93 -53.50 -1.98 7.86
N ASP A 94 -54.61 -2.32 8.54
CA ASP A 94 -55.52 -1.34 9.15
C ASP A 94 -54.83 -0.57 10.28
N TYR A 95 -54.05 -1.28 11.10
CA TYR A 95 -53.23 -0.66 12.16
C TYR A 95 -52.05 0.13 11.64
N ALA A 96 -51.43 -0.34 10.56
CA ALA A 96 -50.35 0.40 9.90
C ALA A 96 -50.83 1.76 9.39
N LEU A 97 -52.03 1.79 8.81
CA LEU A 97 -52.67 3.02 8.35
C LEU A 97 -53.06 3.92 9.53
N GLN A 98 -53.72 3.36 10.55
CA GLN A 98 -54.23 4.13 11.70
C GLN A 98 -53.13 4.83 12.51
N PHE A 99 -51.99 4.16 12.74
CA PHE A 99 -50.90 4.69 13.56
C PHE A 99 -49.74 5.27 12.74
N THR A 100 -49.86 5.27 11.40
CA THR A 100 -48.81 5.68 10.47
C THR A 100 -47.50 4.91 10.71
N VAL A 101 -47.62 3.59 10.88
CA VAL A 101 -46.51 2.66 11.14
C VAL A 101 -46.44 1.64 10.01
N ARG A 102 -45.27 1.09 9.70
CA ARG A 102 -45.15 0.03 8.68
C ARG A 102 -45.84 -1.27 9.11
N VAL A 103 -46.47 -1.96 8.17
CA VAL A 103 -47.16 -3.26 8.38
C VAL A 103 -46.26 -4.29 9.06
N ASN A 104 -45.00 -4.42 8.59
CA ASN A 104 -44.02 -5.35 9.18
C ASN A 104 -43.74 -5.05 10.66
N THR A 105 -43.78 -3.77 11.04
CA THR A 105 -43.55 -3.33 12.41
C THR A 105 -44.75 -3.66 13.29
N VAL A 106 -45.98 -3.47 12.80
CA VAL A 106 -47.21 -3.91 13.48
C VAL A 106 -47.17 -5.43 13.71
N ASN A 107 -46.83 -6.22 12.69
CA ASN A 107 -46.73 -7.68 12.79
C ASN A 107 -45.71 -8.13 13.83
N TYR A 108 -44.56 -7.45 13.91
CA TYR A 108 -43.55 -7.72 14.94
C TYR A 108 -44.09 -7.50 16.37
N TYR A 109 -44.72 -6.36 16.63
CA TYR A 109 -45.29 -6.04 17.95
C TYR A 109 -46.51 -6.88 18.29
N LYS A 110 -47.34 -7.23 17.31
CA LYS A 110 -48.43 -8.20 17.45
C LYS A 110 -47.90 -9.57 17.88
N GLY A 111 -46.77 -10.00 17.32
CA GLY A 111 -46.07 -11.22 17.74
C GLY A 111 -45.54 -11.15 19.17
N LEU A 112 -45.08 -9.98 19.63
CA LEU A 112 -44.66 -9.78 21.03
C LEU A 112 -45.85 -9.82 21.99
N TRP A 113 -46.95 -9.16 21.64
CA TRP A 113 -48.19 -9.16 22.42
C TRP A 113 -48.78 -10.57 22.58
N LYS A 114 -48.84 -11.36 21.49
CA LYS A 114 -49.27 -12.76 21.54
C LYS A 114 -48.40 -13.65 22.43
N ARG A 115 -47.12 -13.28 22.64
CA ARG A 115 -46.20 -13.96 23.56
C ARG A 115 -46.30 -13.43 25.00
N GLY A 116 -47.26 -12.57 25.30
CA GLY A 116 -47.42 -11.94 26.61
C GLY A 116 -46.35 -10.92 26.96
N GLN A 117 -45.58 -10.42 25.99
CA GLN A 117 -44.48 -9.48 26.23
C GLN A 117 -44.96 -8.03 26.11
N ASP A 118 -44.83 -7.26 27.18
CA ASP A 118 -45.13 -5.83 27.18
C ASP A 118 -44.05 -5.03 26.44
N PHE A 119 -44.35 -4.66 25.19
CA PHE A 119 -43.43 -3.92 24.34
C PHE A 119 -43.41 -2.41 24.59
N ARG A 120 -44.33 -1.88 25.40
CA ARG A 120 -44.35 -0.47 25.81
C ARG A 120 -43.12 -0.13 26.66
N VAL A 121 -42.64 -1.10 27.44
CA VAL A 121 -41.48 -0.96 28.33
C VAL A 121 -40.18 -1.55 27.78
N MET A 122 -40.21 -2.15 26.57
CA MET A 122 -39.02 -2.74 25.98
C MET A 122 -37.99 -1.66 25.57
N LYS A 123 -36.78 -1.76 26.15
CA LYS A 123 -35.61 -1.00 25.72
C LYS A 123 -35.22 -1.40 24.27
N PRO A 124 -34.70 -0.47 23.45
CA PRO A 124 -34.26 -0.80 22.09
C PRO A 124 -33.23 -1.93 22.13
N ARG A 125 -33.47 -3.03 21.41
CA ARG A 125 -32.47 -4.07 21.21
C ARG A 125 -31.42 -3.55 20.23
N GLY A 126 -30.39 -2.89 20.75
CA GLY A 126 -29.11 -2.80 20.04
C GLY A 126 -28.58 -4.22 19.84
N LYS A 127 -27.94 -4.51 18.70
CA LYS A 127 -27.24 -5.78 18.52
C LYS A 127 -26.25 -5.95 19.70
N PRO A 128 -26.19 -7.09 20.39
CA PRO A 128 -25.17 -7.31 21.38
C PRO A 128 -23.81 -7.40 20.67
N THR A 129 -22.98 -6.37 20.76
CA THR A 129 -21.54 -6.54 20.58
C THR A 129 -21.05 -7.33 21.79
N LYS A 130 -20.29 -8.41 21.55
CA LYS A 130 -20.03 -9.48 22.52
C LYS A 130 -19.43 -8.99 23.85
N TYR A 131 -18.78 -7.83 23.87
CA TYR A 131 -18.57 -6.96 25.04
C TYR A 131 -18.47 -5.50 24.53
N THR A 132 -18.87 -4.52 25.33
CA THR A 132 -18.53 -3.11 25.04
C THR A 132 -17.08 -2.86 25.44
N ASN A 133 -16.43 -1.85 24.85
CA ASN A 133 -15.07 -1.45 25.27
C ASN A 133 -15.04 -1.10 26.77
N ASP A 134 -16.14 -0.59 27.32
CA ASP A 134 -16.28 -0.30 28.75
C ASP A 134 -16.33 -1.56 29.60
N ALA A 135 -17.03 -2.61 29.15
CA ALA A 135 -17.03 -3.91 29.82
C ALA A 135 -15.63 -4.55 29.78
N LEU A 136 -14.92 -4.45 28.66
CA LEU A 136 -13.54 -4.92 28.53
C LEU A 136 -12.58 -4.16 29.46
N ARG A 137 -12.71 -2.82 29.55
CA ARG A 137 -11.92 -1.99 30.48
C ARG A 137 -12.24 -2.30 31.94
N ALA A 138 -13.50 -2.53 32.29
CA ALA A 138 -13.91 -2.93 33.64
C ALA A 138 -13.33 -4.31 34.02
N MET A 139 -13.10 -5.19 33.04
CA MET A 139 -12.39 -6.46 33.19
C MET A 139 -10.86 -6.32 33.08
N SER A 140 -10.32 -5.09 33.12
CA SER A 140 -8.88 -4.78 33.00
C SER A 140 -8.23 -5.16 31.67
N TYR A 141 -9.01 -5.27 30.58
CA TYR A 141 -8.47 -5.43 29.24
C TYR A 141 -8.21 -4.06 28.58
N SER A 142 -7.02 -3.91 27.99
CA SER A 142 -6.65 -2.76 27.16
C SER A 142 -6.65 -3.13 25.68
N PHE A 143 -7.21 -2.26 24.83
CA PHE A 143 -7.11 -2.41 23.38
C PHE A 143 -5.73 -1.92 22.92
N ASN A 144 -4.79 -2.85 22.73
CA ASN A 144 -3.45 -2.58 22.24
C ASN A 144 -3.27 -3.11 20.82
N ARG A 145 -2.43 -2.43 20.04
CA ARG A 145 -1.96 -2.94 18.75
C ARG A 145 -1.19 -4.24 18.99
N VAL A 146 -1.65 -5.33 18.38
CA VAL A 146 -0.96 -6.63 18.44
C VAL A 146 0.42 -6.50 17.80
N GLN A 147 1.47 -6.86 18.54
CA GLN A 147 2.81 -6.97 17.98
C GLN A 147 2.90 -8.23 17.13
N LYS A 148 3.39 -8.10 15.89
CA LYS A 148 3.69 -9.27 15.06
C LYS A 148 4.97 -9.90 15.61
N HIS A 149 4.86 -11.04 16.29
CA HIS A 149 6.03 -11.81 16.70
C HIS A 149 6.53 -12.70 15.57
N ARG A 150 7.85 -12.94 15.53
CA ARG A 150 8.44 -13.91 14.62
C ARG A 150 7.91 -15.31 14.94
N PRO A 151 7.88 -16.23 13.96
CA PRO A 151 7.66 -17.64 14.24
C PRO A 151 8.60 -18.10 15.37
N ILE A 152 8.10 -18.92 16.30
CA ILE A 152 8.83 -19.36 17.50
C ILE A 152 10.20 -19.95 17.13
N ASP A 153 10.26 -20.67 16.00
CA ASP A 153 11.46 -21.29 15.46
C ASP A 153 12.59 -20.31 15.12
N ASN A 154 12.29 -19.02 14.93
CA ASN A 154 13.30 -17.99 14.62
C ASN A 154 13.95 -17.37 15.86
N ASN A 155 13.56 -17.79 17.06
CA ASN A 155 14.11 -17.29 18.33
C ASN A 155 14.93 -18.33 19.12
N THR A 156 15.43 -19.37 18.47
CA THR A 156 16.41 -20.29 19.08
C THR A 156 17.70 -19.55 19.45
N LEU A 157 18.41 -20.01 20.48
CA LEU A 157 19.66 -19.41 20.96
C LEU A 157 20.70 -19.29 19.85
N ASP A 158 20.93 -20.36 19.09
CA ASP A 158 21.84 -20.38 17.94
C ASP A 158 21.53 -19.28 16.90
N LYS A 159 20.24 -19.04 16.61
CA LYS A 159 19.82 -17.96 15.71
C LYS A 159 20.00 -16.56 16.31
N LYS A 160 19.93 -16.42 17.64
CA LYS A 160 20.23 -15.15 18.32
C LYS A 160 21.73 -14.88 18.28
N ASP A 161 22.55 -15.88 18.55
CA ASP A 161 24.01 -15.79 18.51
C ASP A 161 24.51 -15.49 17.10
N GLY A 162 23.93 -16.14 16.08
CA GLY A 162 24.22 -15.83 14.68
C GLY A 162 23.89 -14.39 14.29
N ARG A 163 22.77 -13.84 14.79
CA ARG A 163 22.41 -12.42 14.59
C ARG A 163 23.41 -11.48 15.26
N LYS A 164 23.80 -11.77 16.50
CA LYS A 164 24.82 -10.99 17.22
C LYS A 164 26.15 -11.01 16.48
N ALA A 165 26.62 -12.19 16.07
CA ALA A 165 27.87 -12.33 15.33
C ALA A 165 27.85 -11.54 14.02
N ASN A 166 26.74 -11.59 13.26
CA ASN A 166 26.57 -10.82 12.04
C ASN A 166 26.57 -9.30 12.30
N ALA A 167 25.87 -8.85 13.35
CA ALA A 167 25.87 -7.45 13.77
C ALA A 167 27.25 -6.96 14.20
N ILE A 168 28.03 -7.78 14.92
CA ILE A 168 29.41 -7.47 15.31
C ILE A 168 30.28 -7.33 14.07
N GLN A 169 30.16 -8.24 13.09
CA GLN A 169 30.90 -8.15 11.83
C GLN A 169 30.54 -6.88 11.06
N TRP A 170 29.25 -6.53 11.00
CA TRP A 170 28.80 -5.30 10.36
C TRP A 170 29.39 -4.03 11.01
N GLN A 171 29.44 -4.00 12.35
CA GLN A 171 30.02 -2.88 13.09
C GLN A 171 31.54 -2.75 12.96
N ARG A 172 32.25 -3.84 12.59
CA ARG A 172 33.70 -3.81 12.38
C ARG A 172 34.10 -3.11 11.09
N PHE A 173 33.17 -2.92 10.14
CA PHE A 173 33.51 -2.17 8.93
C PHE A 173 33.84 -0.72 9.29
N PRO A 174 34.99 -0.21 8.81
CA PRO A 174 35.42 1.16 9.08
C PRO A 174 34.38 2.23 8.70
N ASN A 175 34.40 3.36 9.41
CA ASN A 175 33.44 4.45 9.18
C ASN A 175 33.71 5.26 7.90
N ASP A 176 34.92 5.16 7.35
CA ASP A 176 35.31 5.75 6.06
C ASP A 176 34.79 4.95 4.87
N TYR A 177 34.30 3.72 5.07
CA TYR A 177 33.60 2.99 4.02
C TYR A 177 32.21 3.61 3.78
N LEU A 178 31.86 3.79 2.51
CA LEU A 178 30.49 4.06 2.12
C LEU A 178 29.65 2.80 2.33
N LYS A 179 28.66 2.90 3.22
CA LYS A 179 27.73 1.81 3.53
C LYS A 179 26.52 1.95 2.63
N ILE A 180 26.33 1.00 1.72
CA ILE A 180 25.20 0.96 0.79
C ILE A 180 24.29 -0.20 1.17
N TYR A 181 23.03 0.09 1.43
CA TYR A 181 22.00 -0.89 1.75
C TYR A 181 21.17 -1.13 0.49
N VAL A 182 21.08 -2.39 0.05
CA VAL A 182 20.42 -2.77 -1.21
C VAL A 182 19.37 -3.84 -0.93
N ASP A 183 18.19 -3.67 -1.53
CA ASP A 183 17.07 -4.62 -1.42
C ASP A 183 15.99 -4.35 -2.48
N GLU A 184 15.02 -5.26 -2.58
CA GLU A 184 13.85 -5.16 -3.44
C GLU A 184 12.58 -4.77 -2.68
N THR A 185 11.68 -4.05 -3.35
CA THR A 185 10.30 -3.87 -2.89
C THR A 185 9.31 -4.07 -4.03
N SER A 186 8.09 -4.49 -3.70
CA SER A 186 7.01 -4.67 -4.68
C SER A 186 5.73 -3.91 -4.30
N TRP A 187 4.96 -3.57 -5.34
CA TRP A 187 3.61 -3.04 -5.28
C TRP A 187 2.67 -3.93 -6.10
N ASN A 188 1.66 -4.48 -5.44
CA ASN A 188 0.62 -5.29 -6.09
C ASN A 188 -0.56 -4.41 -6.50
N LEU A 189 -0.52 -3.88 -7.72
CA LEU A 189 -1.50 -2.90 -8.22
C LEU A 189 -2.93 -3.44 -8.25
N THR A 190 -3.09 -4.77 -8.37
CA THR A 190 -4.41 -5.42 -8.31
C THR A 190 -5.08 -5.34 -6.94
N THR A 191 -4.30 -5.25 -5.86
CA THR A 191 -4.80 -5.24 -4.47
C THR A 191 -5.08 -3.83 -3.92
N LEU A 192 -4.64 -2.79 -4.63
CA LEU A 192 -4.48 -1.45 -4.04
C LEU A 192 -5.75 -0.59 -3.95
N ASN A 193 -6.92 -1.09 -4.38
CA ASN A 193 -8.20 -0.37 -4.27
C ASN A 193 -9.33 -1.35 -3.90
N ASN A 194 -9.33 -1.82 -2.65
CA ASN A 194 -10.37 -2.74 -2.12
C ASN A 194 -11.58 -2.00 -1.52
N TYR A 195 -11.50 -0.68 -1.38
CA TYR A 195 -12.54 0.14 -0.79
C TYR A 195 -13.10 1.08 -1.85
N LYS A 196 -14.40 1.03 -2.08
CA LYS A 196 -15.12 1.99 -2.91
C LYS A 196 -16.49 2.26 -2.31
N TRP A 197 -16.97 3.49 -2.47
CA TRP A 197 -18.32 3.84 -2.08
C TRP A 197 -19.31 3.15 -3.02
N VAL A 198 -20.21 2.34 -2.46
CA VAL A 198 -21.33 1.71 -3.16
C VAL A 198 -22.63 1.97 -2.43
N PRO A 199 -23.78 2.00 -3.13
CA PRO A 199 -25.08 2.12 -2.50
C PRO A 199 -25.27 1.11 -1.35
N THR A 200 -25.94 1.53 -0.28
CA THR A 200 -26.14 0.66 0.87
C THR A 200 -26.98 -0.56 0.47
N GLY A 201 -26.39 -1.76 0.60
CA GLY A 201 -27.02 -3.03 0.24
C GLY A 201 -26.58 -3.61 -1.10
N THR A 202 -25.65 -2.96 -1.82
CA THR A 202 -25.01 -3.54 -3.00
C THR A 202 -23.57 -3.95 -2.71
N THR A 203 -23.09 -4.96 -3.43
CA THR A 203 -21.70 -5.42 -3.35
C THR A 203 -20.85 -4.65 -4.35
N GLY A 204 -19.75 -4.07 -3.89
CA GLY A 204 -18.76 -3.48 -4.76
C GLY A 204 -17.97 -4.54 -5.50
N HIS A 205 -18.25 -4.75 -6.78
CA HIS A 205 -17.46 -5.63 -7.63
C HIS A 205 -16.27 -4.87 -8.23
N LYS A 206 -15.06 -5.36 -8.04
CA LYS A 206 -13.87 -4.91 -8.77
C LYS A 206 -13.58 -5.95 -9.86
N GLN A 207 -13.55 -5.53 -11.12
CA GLN A 207 -12.98 -6.37 -12.17
C GLN A 207 -11.47 -6.34 -12.02
N CYS A 208 -10.88 -7.46 -11.60
CA CYS A 208 -9.44 -7.64 -11.57
C CYS A 208 -9.07 -8.53 -12.76
N LYS A 209 -8.03 -8.17 -13.52
CA LYS A 209 -7.37 -9.15 -14.39
C LYS A 209 -6.85 -10.31 -13.50
N GLN A 210 -6.97 -11.55 -13.96
CA GLN A 210 -6.61 -12.75 -13.19
C GLN A 210 -5.13 -12.79 -12.77
N GLN A 211 -4.25 -12.10 -13.52
CA GLN A 211 -2.84 -11.96 -13.19
C GLN A 211 -2.59 -10.69 -12.36
N SER A 212 -1.92 -10.84 -11.22
CA SER A 212 -1.50 -9.72 -10.39
C SER A 212 -0.48 -8.86 -11.16
N LEU A 213 -0.93 -7.72 -11.68
CA LEU A 213 -0.02 -6.70 -12.15
C LEU A 213 0.81 -6.19 -10.96
N MET A 214 2.11 -6.44 -11.02
CA MET A 214 3.08 -6.11 -9.99
C MET A 214 4.09 -5.14 -10.58
N VAL A 215 4.50 -4.17 -9.77
CA VAL A 215 5.68 -3.34 -10.05
C VAL A 215 6.68 -3.65 -8.96
N MET A 216 7.92 -3.94 -9.34
CA MET A 216 9.03 -4.17 -8.42
C MET A 216 10.06 -3.07 -8.55
N SER A 217 10.81 -2.82 -7.50
CA SER A 217 11.94 -1.90 -7.52
C SER A 217 13.14 -2.53 -6.86
N LEU A 218 14.30 -2.37 -7.50
CA LEU A 218 15.62 -2.58 -6.92
C LEU A 218 16.12 -1.22 -6.45
N SER A 219 16.44 -1.10 -5.17
CA SER A 219 16.83 0.18 -4.58
C SER A 219 18.09 0.05 -3.76
N ALA A 220 18.81 1.16 -3.67
CA ALA A 220 20.00 1.35 -2.87
C ALA A 220 19.89 2.66 -2.09
N ILE A 221 20.22 2.65 -0.80
CA ILE A 221 20.37 3.85 0.02
C ILE A 221 21.73 3.84 0.71
N THR A 222 22.32 5.02 0.93
CA THR A 222 23.66 5.14 1.52
C THR A 222 23.63 5.82 2.88
N ASN A 223 24.66 5.60 3.70
CA ASN A 223 24.87 6.37 4.94
C ASN A 223 25.11 7.88 4.70
N ALA A 224 25.52 8.29 3.49
CA ALA A 224 25.57 9.68 3.09
C ALA A 224 24.17 10.31 2.82
N ALA A 225 23.11 9.49 2.89
CA ALA A 225 21.72 9.80 2.55
C ALA A 225 21.46 10.04 1.06
N GLU A 226 22.28 9.42 0.22
CA GLU A 226 22.00 9.26 -1.20
C GLU A 226 21.10 8.04 -1.42
N LYS A 227 20.36 8.07 -2.53
CA LYS A 227 19.40 7.04 -2.88
C LYS A 227 19.39 6.82 -4.38
N PHE A 228 19.26 5.57 -4.79
CA PHE A 228 19.24 5.15 -6.19
C PHE A 228 18.26 3.99 -6.36
N SER A 229 17.54 3.94 -7.47
CA SER A 229 16.51 2.92 -7.67
C SER A 229 16.24 2.69 -9.15
N HIS A 230 15.94 1.43 -9.48
CA HIS A 230 15.31 1.01 -10.73
C HIS A 230 13.92 0.47 -10.44
N VAL A 231 12.99 0.69 -11.37
CA VAL A 231 11.61 0.23 -11.27
C VAL A 231 11.30 -0.63 -12.48
N TYR A 232 10.79 -1.84 -12.23
CA TYR A 232 10.48 -2.86 -13.22
C TYR A 232 8.98 -3.17 -13.17
N VAL A 233 8.36 -3.28 -14.35
CA VAL A 233 6.99 -3.80 -14.47
C VAL A 233 7.06 -5.32 -14.54
N GLY A 234 6.41 -6.00 -13.60
CA GLY A 234 6.47 -7.45 -13.44
C GLY A 234 7.46 -7.89 -12.35
N LYS A 235 7.86 -9.16 -12.41
CA LYS A 235 8.83 -9.73 -11.47
C LYS A 235 10.25 -9.45 -11.93
N CYS A 236 11.13 -9.02 -11.02
CA CYS A 236 12.55 -8.79 -11.30
C CYS A 236 13.48 -9.84 -10.67
N GLY A 237 13.00 -11.08 -10.47
CA GLY A 237 13.72 -12.16 -9.78
C GLY A 237 14.83 -12.84 -10.59
N ASP A 238 15.48 -12.11 -11.50
CA ASP A 238 16.59 -12.62 -12.30
C ASP A 238 17.92 -12.08 -11.74
N GLN A 239 18.86 -13.00 -11.51
CA GLN A 239 20.21 -12.69 -11.05
C GLN A 239 20.96 -11.76 -12.00
N GLN A 240 20.68 -11.81 -13.31
CA GLN A 240 21.32 -10.92 -14.27
C GLN A 240 20.83 -9.46 -14.15
N ILE A 241 19.53 -9.26 -13.90
CA ILE A 241 18.95 -7.93 -13.64
C ILE A 241 19.57 -7.34 -12.37
N PHE A 242 19.68 -8.16 -11.32
CA PHE A 242 20.32 -7.77 -10.06
C PHE A 242 21.80 -7.40 -10.27
N LYS A 243 22.55 -8.22 -11.01
CA LYS A 243 23.96 -7.96 -11.33
C LYS A 243 24.13 -6.62 -12.05
N ASN A 244 23.31 -6.34 -13.06
CA ASN A 244 23.38 -5.07 -13.79
C ASN A 244 23.11 -3.87 -12.86
N PHE A 245 22.08 -3.96 -12.00
CA PHE A 245 21.80 -2.92 -11.00
C PHE A 245 23.00 -2.67 -10.07
N MET A 246 23.68 -3.73 -9.63
CA MET A 246 24.87 -3.62 -8.77
C MET A 246 26.06 -2.99 -9.50
N LEU A 247 26.25 -3.29 -10.79
CA LEU A 247 27.28 -2.65 -11.62
C LEU A 247 27.04 -1.14 -11.77
N GLU A 248 25.77 -0.75 -11.95
CA GLU A 248 25.40 0.67 -12.00
C GLU A 248 25.59 1.37 -10.65
N CYS A 249 25.28 0.69 -9.54
CA CYS A 249 25.59 1.21 -8.21
C CYS A 249 27.10 1.44 -8.03
N LEU A 250 27.93 0.47 -8.45
CA LEU A 250 29.39 0.61 -8.38
C LEU A 250 29.89 1.80 -9.19
N ASP A 251 29.41 1.97 -10.43
CA ASP A 251 29.82 3.11 -11.26
C ASP A 251 29.34 4.44 -10.69
N ARG A 252 28.14 4.48 -10.12
CA ARG A 252 27.57 5.70 -9.53
C ARG A 252 28.30 6.16 -8.27
N PHE A 253 28.75 5.24 -7.43
CA PHE A 253 29.38 5.55 -6.14
C PHE A 253 30.90 5.39 -6.16
N LYS A 254 31.52 5.18 -7.33
CA LYS A 254 32.97 4.91 -7.48
C LYS A 254 33.89 5.98 -6.86
N ASP A 255 33.46 7.24 -6.87
CA ASP A 255 34.26 8.37 -6.39
C ASP A 255 34.17 8.56 -4.87
N GLN A 256 33.40 7.72 -4.17
CA GLN A 256 33.16 7.83 -2.72
C GLN A 256 34.06 6.91 -1.87
N GLY A 257 35.11 6.35 -2.48
CA GLY A 257 36.09 5.50 -1.82
C GLY A 257 35.64 4.04 -1.71
N ASN A 258 36.04 3.38 -0.62
CA ASN A 258 35.73 1.98 -0.42
C ASN A 258 34.25 1.78 -0.06
N ILE A 259 33.59 0.88 -0.76
CA ILE A 259 32.16 0.59 -0.58
C ILE A 259 32.00 -0.73 0.18
N VAL A 260 31.05 -0.77 1.11
CA VAL A 260 30.50 -2.01 1.65
C VAL A 260 29.00 -2.10 1.35
N PHE A 261 28.60 -3.13 0.61
CA PHE A 261 27.21 -3.43 0.32
C PHE A 261 26.62 -4.30 1.44
N PHE A 262 25.48 -3.88 1.96
CA PHE A 262 24.65 -4.64 2.90
C PHE A 262 23.41 -5.14 2.17
N MET A 263 23.26 -6.46 2.09
CA MET A 263 22.18 -7.12 1.33
C MET A 263 21.54 -8.22 2.16
N ASP A 264 20.32 -8.63 1.80
CA ASP A 264 19.71 -9.81 2.38
C ASP A 264 20.49 -11.10 2.00
N ASN A 265 20.14 -12.23 2.62
CA ASN A 265 20.80 -13.52 2.33
C ASN A 265 20.07 -14.35 1.26
N SER A 266 19.42 -13.70 0.29
CA SER A 266 18.70 -14.39 -0.80
C SER A 266 19.66 -14.93 -1.87
N GLN A 267 19.22 -15.99 -2.58
CA GLN A 267 20.04 -16.66 -3.60
C GLN A 267 20.37 -15.74 -4.78
N ILE A 268 19.49 -14.80 -5.11
CA ILE A 268 19.68 -13.87 -6.23
C ILE A 268 20.92 -12.97 -6.04
N HIS A 269 21.29 -12.66 -4.80
CA HIS A 269 22.46 -11.83 -4.48
C HIS A 269 23.78 -12.61 -4.46
N LYS A 270 23.73 -13.94 -4.48
CA LYS A 270 24.91 -14.82 -4.31
C LYS A 270 25.58 -15.19 -5.63
N SER A 271 25.69 -14.24 -6.56
CA SER A 271 26.51 -14.44 -7.75
C SER A 271 27.98 -14.44 -7.36
N ILE A 272 28.67 -15.56 -7.63
CA ILE A 272 30.12 -15.71 -7.38
C ILE A 272 30.88 -14.66 -8.19
N GLU A 273 30.55 -14.52 -9.47
CA GLU A 273 31.17 -13.56 -10.38
C GLU A 273 31.01 -12.12 -9.89
N LEU A 274 29.81 -11.74 -9.43
CA LEU A 274 29.57 -10.40 -8.88
C LEU A 274 30.40 -10.15 -7.62
N LYS A 275 30.49 -11.16 -6.73
CA LYS A 275 31.28 -11.07 -5.51
C LYS A 275 32.76 -10.86 -5.83
N GLU A 276 33.33 -11.68 -6.71
CA GLU A 276 34.73 -11.56 -7.14
C GLU A 276 35.02 -10.20 -7.79
N LEU A 277 34.10 -9.70 -8.62
CA LEU A 277 34.22 -8.39 -9.23
C LEU A 277 34.22 -7.24 -8.20
N ILE A 278 33.34 -7.30 -7.20
CA ILE A 278 33.27 -6.29 -6.15
C ILE A 278 34.53 -6.34 -5.28
N GLU A 279 34.95 -7.53 -4.87
CA GLU A 279 36.12 -7.71 -4.00
C GLU A 279 37.44 -7.37 -4.70
N SER A 280 37.58 -7.65 -6.01
CA SER A 280 38.77 -7.28 -6.79
C SER A 280 38.99 -5.75 -6.90
N LYS A 281 37.92 -4.97 -6.74
CA LYS A 281 37.97 -3.49 -6.70
C LYS A 281 38.17 -2.91 -5.30
N GLY A 282 38.41 -3.75 -4.28
CA GLY A 282 38.61 -3.31 -2.89
C GLY A 282 37.32 -3.07 -2.10
N HIS A 283 36.15 -3.24 -2.73
CA HIS A 283 34.85 -3.15 -2.09
C HIS A 283 34.51 -4.45 -1.36
N LYS A 284 33.46 -4.43 -0.52
CA LYS A 284 33.05 -5.56 0.30
C LYS A 284 31.54 -5.82 0.19
N ILE A 285 31.15 -7.07 0.41
CA ILE A 285 29.75 -7.48 0.53
C ILE A 285 29.54 -8.08 1.91
N HIS A 286 28.51 -7.61 2.60
CA HIS A 286 28.03 -8.15 3.87
C HIS A 286 26.59 -8.62 3.71
N PHE A 287 26.36 -9.90 3.92
CA PHE A 287 25.02 -10.48 3.90
C PHE A 287 24.41 -10.41 5.30
N ASN A 288 23.16 -9.96 5.38
CA ASN A 288 22.38 -9.90 6.60
C ASN A 288 22.07 -11.33 7.11
N TYR A 289 21.89 -11.46 8.41
CA TYR A 289 21.46 -12.74 8.98
C TYR A 289 20.00 -13.05 8.57
N PRO A 290 19.66 -14.30 8.20
CA PRO A 290 18.30 -14.68 7.79
C PRO A 290 17.21 -14.21 8.76
N PHE A 291 16.06 -13.76 8.21
CA PHE A 291 14.89 -13.31 8.99
C PHE A 291 15.16 -12.13 9.93
N THR A 292 16.07 -11.23 9.55
CA THR A 292 16.46 -10.04 10.33
C THR A 292 16.26 -8.74 9.53
N PRO A 293 15.07 -8.48 8.95
CA PRO A 293 14.83 -7.31 8.10
C PRO A 293 15.02 -5.99 8.85
N GLU A 294 14.80 -5.96 10.18
CA GLU A 294 14.99 -4.75 10.99
C GLU A 294 16.44 -4.23 11.03
N MET A 295 17.42 -5.05 10.66
CA MET A 295 18.80 -4.60 10.52
C MET A 295 19.07 -3.88 9.20
N ASN A 296 18.20 -4.03 8.19
CA ASN A 296 18.37 -3.41 6.89
C ASN A 296 17.62 -2.06 6.84
N PRO A 297 18.31 -0.89 6.85
CA PRO A 297 17.68 0.42 6.81
C PRO A 297 16.74 0.65 5.63
N ILE A 298 16.99 -0.03 4.51
CA ILE A 298 16.17 0.15 3.31
C ILE A 298 14.73 -0.35 3.49
N GLU A 299 14.49 -1.28 4.41
CA GLU A 299 13.14 -1.79 4.73
C GLU A 299 12.26 -0.69 5.34
N GLU A 300 12.81 0.10 6.26
CA GLU A 300 12.10 1.25 6.84
C GLU A 300 11.99 2.40 5.82
N PHE A 301 12.99 2.56 4.96
CA PHE A 301 12.92 3.49 3.83
C PHE A 301 11.78 3.13 2.86
N PHE A 302 11.58 1.85 2.54
CA PHE A 302 10.46 1.40 1.73
C PHE A 302 9.12 1.69 2.39
N GLY A 303 9.02 1.57 3.72
CA GLY A 303 7.86 2.04 4.48
C GLY A 303 7.59 3.53 4.26
N SER A 304 8.64 4.36 4.35
CA SER A 304 8.54 5.80 4.12
C SER A 304 8.18 6.15 2.68
N TRP A 305 8.74 5.44 1.69
CA TRP A 305 8.43 5.63 0.28
C TRP A 305 6.99 5.21 -0.04
N LYS A 306 6.55 4.05 0.44
CA LYS A 306 5.17 3.59 0.26
C LYS A 306 4.15 4.52 0.91
N ALA A 307 4.49 5.11 2.06
CA ALA A 307 3.62 6.07 2.75
C ALA A 307 3.44 7.40 2.00
N LYS A 308 4.26 7.70 1.00
CA LYS A 308 4.07 8.86 0.11
C LYS A 308 3.04 8.63 -0.99
N ILE A 309 2.52 7.41 -1.11
CA ILE A 309 1.60 7.03 -2.17
C ILE A 309 0.24 6.74 -1.53
N ASP A 310 -0.67 7.69 -1.69
CA ASP A 310 -2.02 7.57 -1.13
C ASP A 310 -2.91 6.64 -2.00
N GLU A 311 -2.80 6.77 -3.32
CA GLU A 311 -3.58 5.98 -4.28
C GLU A 311 -2.78 5.76 -5.57
N PHE A 312 -3.02 4.60 -6.22
CA PHE A 312 -2.48 4.31 -7.55
C PHE A 312 -3.55 4.55 -8.62
N PRO A 313 -3.20 5.18 -9.76
CA PRO A 313 -4.13 5.34 -10.87
C PRO A 313 -4.54 3.98 -11.45
N GLU A 314 -5.71 3.94 -12.08
CA GLU A 314 -6.22 2.74 -12.72
C GLU A 314 -5.37 2.35 -13.93
N VAL A 315 -4.98 1.07 -14.00
CA VAL A 315 -4.19 0.54 -15.12
C VAL A 315 -5.10 -0.01 -16.21
N ALA A 316 -5.71 0.90 -16.96
CA ALA A 316 -6.53 0.55 -18.12
C ALA A 316 -5.70 0.43 -19.42
N SER A 317 -4.53 1.07 -19.48
CA SER A 317 -3.65 1.13 -20.67
C SER A 317 -2.17 1.28 -20.26
N ASP A 318 -1.25 1.20 -21.24
CA ASP A 318 0.18 1.44 -21.03
C ASP A 318 0.48 2.83 -20.48
N THR A 319 -0.37 3.83 -20.79
CA THR A 319 -0.30 5.17 -20.22
C THR A 319 -0.49 5.14 -18.70
N GLY A 320 -1.35 4.26 -18.18
CA GLY A 320 -1.55 4.09 -16.74
C GLY A 320 -0.31 3.51 -16.04
N LEU A 321 0.41 2.59 -16.70
CA LEU A 321 1.69 2.07 -16.19
C LEU A 321 2.75 3.15 -16.10
N GLN A 322 2.87 3.98 -17.14
CA GLN A 322 3.82 5.10 -17.15
C GLN A 322 3.51 6.11 -16.04
N GLN A 323 2.24 6.42 -15.81
CA GLN A 323 1.80 7.29 -14.71
C GLN A 323 2.18 6.70 -13.34
N ILE A 324 2.07 5.39 -13.15
CA ILE A 324 2.48 4.72 -11.91
C ILE A 324 3.99 4.84 -11.69
N VAL A 325 4.78 4.60 -12.73
CA VAL A 325 6.25 4.73 -12.64
C VAL A 325 6.65 6.18 -12.32
N GLN A 326 5.98 7.16 -12.94
CA GLN A 326 6.18 8.59 -12.63
C GLN A 326 5.80 8.93 -11.18
N LEU A 327 4.68 8.39 -10.69
CA LEU A 327 4.24 8.55 -9.31
C LEU A 327 5.25 7.96 -8.32
N LEU A 328 5.73 6.73 -8.58
CA LEU A 328 6.75 6.06 -7.78
C LEU A 328 8.03 6.88 -7.75
N SER A 329 8.47 7.38 -8.90
CA SER A 329 9.64 8.26 -9.04
C SER A 329 9.48 9.54 -8.21
N LYS A 330 8.35 10.24 -8.36
CA LYS A 330 8.04 11.46 -7.58
C LYS A 330 8.07 11.18 -6.07
N ALA A 331 7.37 10.14 -5.64
CA ALA A 331 7.31 9.72 -4.24
C ALA A 331 8.71 9.37 -3.68
N PHE A 332 9.57 8.75 -4.49
CA PHE A 332 10.94 8.42 -4.12
C PHE A 332 11.76 9.67 -3.80
N TYR A 333 11.71 10.69 -4.66
CA TYR A 333 12.44 11.94 -4.46
C TYR A 333 11.90 12.79 -3.30
N GLU A 334 10.59 12.73 -3.04
CA GLU A 334 9.96 13.41 -1.90
C GLU A 334 10.41 12.87 -0.54
N VAL A 335 11.01 11.67 -0.47
CA VAL A 335 11.61 11.18 0.76
C VAL A 335 12.88 11.99 1.06
N ASN A 336 12.78 12.84 2.08
CA ASN A 336 13.85 13.73 2.51
C ASN A 336 15.10 12.93 2.96
N PRO A 337 16.32 13.30 2.53
CA PRO A 337 17.56 12.66 3.00
C PRO A 337 17.72 12.60 4.53
N GLN A 338 17.14 13.55 5.27
CA GLN A 338 17.12 13.52 6.74
C GLN A 338 16.37 12.29 7.30
N ILE A 339 15.37 11.79 6.60
CA ILE A 339 14.66 10.55 6.97
C ILE A 339 15.63 9.37 6.89
N ILE A 340 16.42 9.29 5.81
CA ILE A 340 17.43 8.22 5.65
C ILE A 340 18.45 8.27 6.80
N ARG A 341 18.97 9.45 7.14
CA ARG A 341 19.90 9.61 8.28
C ARG A 341 19.27 9.18 9.61
N LYS A 342 18.02 9.54 9.84
CA LYS A 342 17.27 9.14 11.05
C LYS A 342 17.07 7.64 11.13
N ILE A 343 16.69 6.99 10.02
CA ILE A 343 16.52 5.53 9.94
C ILE A 343 17.85 4.83 10.27
N ILE A 344 18.93 5.24 9.61
CA ILE A 344 20.26 4.63 9.83
C ILE A 344 20.74 4.85 11.27
N GLY A 345 20.55 6.06 11.82
CA GLY A 345 20.84 6.34 13.23
C GLY A 345 20.02 5.48 14.18
N HIS A 346 18.71 5.34 13.95
CA HIS A 346 17.84 4.49 14.75
C HIS A 346 18.30 3.03 14.76
N ILE A 347 18.70 2.49 13.61
CA ILE A 347 19.19 1.13 13.52
C ILE A 347 20.50 0.96 14.29
N ASN A 348 21.44 1.88 14.12
CA ASN A 348 22.73 1.83 14.81
C ASN A 348 22.60 1.95 16.32
N ASP A 349 21.75 2.86 16.81
CA ASP A 349 21.67 3.18 18.23
C ASP A 349 20.70 2.25 18.99
N VAL A 350 19.58 1.88 18.37
CA VAL A 350 18.48 1.17 19.06
C VAL A 350 18.41 -0.30 18.64
N ILE A 351 18.39 -0.58 17.34
CA ILE A 351 18.17 -1.94 16.85
C ILE A 351 19.39 -2.81 17.11
N LEU A 352 20.60 -2.33 16.80
CA LEU A 352 21.82 -3.07 17.09
C LEU A 352 21.98 -3.31 18.59
N ALA A 353 21.74 -2.31 19.44
CA ALA A 353 21.77 -2.47 20.90
C ALA A 353 20.78 -3.54 21.38
N ARG A 354 19.56 -3.54 20.85
CA ARG A 354 18.56 -4.58 21.15
C ARG A 354 19.03 -5.98 20.73
N ILE A 355 19.67 -6.12 19.57
CA ILE A 355 20.19 -7.41 19.08
C ILE A 355 21.32 -7.91 19.98
N MET A 356 22.24 -7.03 20.37
CA MET A 356 23.32 -7.39 21.30
C MET A 356 22.78 -7.84 22.66
N ALA A 357 21.68 -7.25 23.12
CA ALA A 357 21.02 -7.60 24.39
C ALA A 357 20.11 -8.84 24.33
N MET A 358 19.98 -9.53 23.17
CA MET A 358 19.13 -10.72 23.08
C MET A 358 19.75 -11.91 23.85
N GLU A 359 19.24 -12.26 25.02
CA GLU A 359 19.60 -13.50 25.73
C GLU A 359 18.89 -14.72 25.16
#